data_AF-A0A258BBK8-F1
#
_entry.id   AF-A0A258BBK8-F1
#
_cell.length_a   1.000
_cell.length_b   1.000
_cell.length_c   1.000
_cell.angle_alpha   90.00
_cell.angle_beta   90.00
_cell.angle_gamma   90.00
#
_symmetry.space_group_name_H-M   'P 1'
#
loop_
_entity.id
_entity.type
_entity.pdbx_description
1 polymer ?
#
loop_
_entity_poly.entity_id
_entity_poly.type
_entity_poly.pdbx_seq_one_letter_code
_entity_poly.pdbx_strand_id
1 'polypeptide(L)'
;MAVVSTGQITIVDNNDARPLTAYITCNPGPQQVFSKDESTISWTPDWTTINSSTGLILTAKVFAGGAGGAQDVTGQLTNAKFCLTPGGTAITGTATLISANAEMNAVFLAAAGRTFTVVHNSSGSTFTIKGNLKDTVAQQVVYFEADYTDPVTGLVSRIVTSIVLGLVKTGTNAVYVLTRGQTSIEQATGQTKNVGVVAANLIRAAGADTSGVTYRFFENNGATHISNTMTTKYGLKTVAPTANPTGAIGDIGLNLPAANAWTSHNTLVIHESAVTDIGVYKVEAKDSDNITYQAFFTIYDLSDPYDTRILSSAGDKLQNGIGSTDLVPLVYYGSSQVTNLTGWTFTWTFFDKDGKRAAFIDTNKTALAGGRDITANEATTFTFSGTGITFAVGDIIKVVKANGEARYFEIGTASTAGVATIRTTGLTNSWLSYTAPTASEFVNGKLYACTPAGQRTTAAGAAITVTGDEIDVKGTIRCQADRP
;
A
#
# COMPACT_ATOMS: atom_id res chain seq x y z
N MET A 1 -57.86 59.18 -24.97
CA MET A 1 -57.49 59.81 -26.26
C MET A 1 -55.98 59.93 -26.27
N ALA A 2 -55.33 59.39 -27.30
CA ALA A 2 -53.88 59.34 -27.56
C ALA A 2 -53.07 58.58 -26.49
N VAL A 3 -52.09 57.73 -26.81
CA VAL A 3 -51.07 57.80 -27.85
C VAL A 3 -51.10 56.56 -28.74
N VAL A 4 -51.08 56.75 -30.06
CA VAL A 4 -50.95 55.69 -31.07
C VAL A 4 -49.46 55.65 -31.45
N SER A 5 -48.69 54.87 -30.69
CA SER A 5 -47.21 54.77 -30.60
C SER A 5 -46.31 55.55 -31.57
N THR A 6 -45.25 56.15 -31.00
CA THR A 6 -44.05 56.59 -31.71
C THR A 6 -43.08 55.44 -31.98
N GLY A 7 -42.42 55.46 -33.14
CA GLY A 7 -41.28 54.62 -33.46
C GLY A 7 -40.00 55.45 -33.52
N GLN A 8 -38.90 54.91 -33.00
CA GLN A 8 -37.57 55.48 -33.15
C GLN A 8 -36.78 54.58 -34.10
N ILE A 9 -36.06 55.20 -35.04
CA ILE A 9 -34.97 54.56 -35.78
C ILE A 9 -33.67 55.25 -35.33
N THR A 10 -32.64 54.45 -35.09
CA THR A 10 -31.28 54.94 -34.94
C THR A 10 -30.54 54.53 -36.21
N ILE A 11 -30.12 55.51 -37.01
CA ILE A 11 -29.18 55.29 -38.09
C ILE A 11 -27.80 55.54 -37.50
N VAL A 12 -26.96 54.52 -37.53
CA VAL A 12 -25.54 54.65 -37.19
C VAL A 12 -24.80 54.90 -38.50
N ASP A 13 -24.13 56.05 -38.61
CA ASP A 13 -23.18 56.30 -39.68
C ASP A 13 -21.87 55.57 -39.36
N ASN A 14 -21.44 54.71 -40.29
CA ASN A 14 -20.19 53.97 -40.20
C ASN A 14 -19.08 54.62 -41.03
N ASN A 15 -19.18 55.92 -41.35
CA ASN A 15 -18.13 56.67 -42.02
C ASN A 15 -16.83 56.77 -41.19
N ASP A 16 -16.85 56.32 -39.94
CA ASP A 16 -15.68 56.17 -39.09
C ASP A 16 -14.92 54.88 -39.43
N ALA A 17 -13.96 55.02 -40.35
CA ALA A 17 -12.90 54.08 -40.74
C ALA A 17 -13.32 52.64 -41.10
N ARG A 18 -12.79 52.13 -42.22
CA ARG A 18 -13.04 50.74 -42.65
C ARG A 18 -12.55 49.75 -41.59
N PRO A 19 -13.32 48.69 -41.27
CA PRO A 19 -12.87 47.67 -40.33
C PRO A 19 -11.62 46.97 -40.85
N LEU A 20 -10.60 46.88 -40.01
CA LEU A 20 -9.34 46.19 -40.31
C LEU A 20 -9.31 44.83 -39.61
N THR A 21 -8.87 43.80 -40.32
CA THR A 21 -8.57 42.48 -39.76
C THR A 21 -7.11 42.15 -40.02
N ALA A 22 -6.34 41.91 -38.96
CA ALA A 22 -4.93 41.58 -39.05
C ALA A 22 -4.64 40.22 -38.39
N TYR A 23 -3.84 39.40 -39.05
CA TYR A 23 -3.40 38.10 -38.53
C TYR A 23 -1.98 37.78 -38.96
N ILE A 24 -1.36 36.85 -38.25
CA ILE A 24 -0.05 36.29 -38.61
C ILE A 24 -0.27 34.81 -38.89
N THR A 25 0.17 34.34 -40.06
CA THR A 25 0.26 32.91 -40.36
C THR A 25 1.65 32.40 -40.04
N CYS A 26 1.75 31.11 -39.74
CA CYS A 26 2.98 30.44 -39.36
C CYS A 26 3.14 29.16 -40.16
N ASN A 27 4.32 28.94 -40.74
CA ASN A 27 4.67 27.71 -41.43
C ASN A 27 6.07 27.21 -41.00
N PRO A 28 6.23 26.00 -40.44
CA PRO A 28 5.17 25.06 -40.03
C PRO A 28 4.33 25.65 -38.89
N GLY A 29 3.41 24.88 -38.30
CA GLY A 29 2.60 25.33 -37.17
C GLY A 29 3.43 25.93 -36.02
N PRO A 30 2.85 26.80 -35.19
CA PRO A 30 3.58 27.62 -34.20
C PRO A 30 4.02 26.84 -32.95
N GLN A 31 3.86 25.52 -32.92
CA GLN A 31 4.25 24.66 -31.80
C GLN A 31 5.44 23.79 -32.16
N GLN A 32 6.35 23.66 -31.19
CA GLN A 32 7.51 22.80 -31.26
C GLN A 32 7.54 21.89 -30.03
N VAL A 33 7.85 20.61 -30.24
CA VAL A 33 8.06 19.63 -29.16
C VAL A 33 9.56 19.48 -28.93
N PHE A 34 9.99 19.62 -27.69
CA PHE A 34 11.36 19.36 -27.24
C PHE A 34 11.41 18.06 -26.44
N SER A 35 12.35 17.18 -26.81
CA SER A 35 12.65 15.97 -26.05
C SER A 35 14.16 15.81 -25.84
N LYS A 36 14.51 15.23 -24.68
CA LYS A 36 15.88 14.92 -24.29
C LYS A 36 15.92 13.49 -23.77
N ASP A 37 16.66 12.61 -24.43
CA ASP A 37 16.80 11.20 -24.07
C ASP A 37 18.28 10.82 -23.96
N GLU A 38 18.75 10.58 -22.73
CA GLU A 38 20.08 10.07 -22.31
C GLU A 38 21.36 10.57 -23.03
N SER A 39 21.26 11.57 -23.92
CA SER A 39 22.32 12.31 -24.65
C SER A 39 21.81 12.90 -25.97
N THR A 40 20.70 12.37 -26.50
CA THR A 40 20.06 12.82 -27.75
C THR A 40 19.08 13.95 -27.47
N ILE A 41 19.22 15.07 -28.17
CA ILE A 41 18.32 16.22 -28.08
C ILE A 41 17.61 16.37 -29.43
N SER A 42 16.27 16.44 -29.41
CA SER A 42 15.50 16.62 -30.64
C SER A 42 14.39 17.67 -30.50
N TRP A 43 14.10 18.33 -31.62
CA TRP A 43 12.99 19.27 -31.78
C TRP A 43 12.07 18.78 -32.90
N THR A 44 10.76 18.78 -32.68
CA THR A 44 9.77 18.36 -33.69
C THR A 44 8.64 19.40 -33.80
N PRO A 45 8.45 20.07 -34.96
CA PRO A 45 9.37 20.10 -36.10
C PRO A 45 10.68 20.82 -35.75
N ASP A 46 11.79 20.43 -36.40
CA ASP A 46 13.06 21.15 -36.29
C ASP A 46 13.05 22.37 -37.23
N TRP A 47 12.88 23.56 -36.67
CA TRP A 47 12.86 24.84 -37.40
C TRP A 47 14.20 25.21 -38.00
N THR A 48 15.24 24.42 -37.80
CA THR A 48 16.53 24.65 -38.45
C THR A 48 16.67 23.96 -39.80
N THR A 49 15.87 22.91 -40.04
CA THR A 49 15.91 22.06 -41.23
C THR A 49 14.59 22.08 -42.02
N ILE A 50 13.50 22.57 -41.41
CA ILE A 50 12.19 22.72 -42.05
C ILE A 50 12.19 23.72 -43.23
N ASN A 51 11.17 23.60 -44.11
CA ASN A 51 10.97 24.44 -45.29
C ASN A 51 12.20 24.50 -46.20
N SER A 52 12.77 23.35 -46.56
CA SER A 52 14.01 23.27 -47.35
C SER A 52 15.15 24.08 -46.71
N SER A 53 15.29 23.99 -45.39
CA SER A 53 16.28 24.74 -44.59
C SER A 53 16.14 26.27 -44.58
N THR A 54 14.96 26.80 -44.91
CA THR A 54 14.65 28.24 -44.76
C THR A 54 14.15 28.60 -43.36
N GLY A 55 13.64 27.63 -42.60
CA GLY A 55 13.24 27.79 -41.20
C GLY A 55 11.76 28.13 -40.99
N LEU A 56 11.39 28.57 -39.79
CA LEU A 56 10.04 29.02 -39.44
C LEU A 56 9.71 30.31 -40.20
N ILE A 57 8.55 30.38 -40.85
CA ILE A 57 8.13 31.56 -41.60
C ILE A 57 6.84 32.11 -40.99
N LEU A 58 6.91 33.34 -40.49
CA LEU A 58 5.78 34.13 -40.03
C LEU A 58 5.39 35.14 -41.12
N THR A 59 4.12 35.18 -41.51
CA THR A 59 3.62 36.13 -42.52
C THR A 59 2.47 36.93 -41.93
N ALA A 60 2.68 38.24 -41.77
CA ALA A 60 1.63 39.13 -41.33
C ALA A 60 0.80 39.59 -42.52
N LYS A 61 -0.53 39.58 -42.36
CA LYS A 61 -1.50 40.05 -43.35
C LYS A 61 -2.53 40.96 -42.69
N VAL A 62 -2.90 42.01 -43.40
CA VAL A 62 -3.91 42.99 -42.99
C VAL A 62 -4.91 43.17 -44.12
N PHE A 63 -6.19 43.02 -43.79
CA PHE A 63 -7.29 43.19 -44.71
C PHE A 63 -8.19 44.35 -44.28
N ALA A 64 -8.54 45.21 -45.23
CA ALA A 64 -9.53 46.26 -45.03
C ALA A 64 -10.89 45.84 -45.60
N GLY A 65 -11.94 45.96 -44.79
CA GLY A 65 -13.31 45.67 -45.21
C GLY A 65 -13.88 46.75 -46.15
N GLY A 66 -14.79 46.36 -47.03
CA GLY A 66 -15.48 47.28 -47.94
C GLY A 66 -16.64 46.62 -48.68
N ALA A 67 -17.49 47.44 -49.32
CA ALA A 67 -18.71 47.01 -50.00
C ALA A 67 -18.50 45.99 -51.15
N GLY A 68 -17.26 45.86 -51.66
CA GLY A 68 -16.86 44.88 -52.68
C GLY A 68 -16.11 43.65 -52.16
N GLY A 69 -16.05 43.44 -50.84
CA GLY A 69 -15.25 42.39 -50.19
C GLY A 69 -13.93 42.89 -49.60
N ALA A 70 -13.32 42.07 -48.73
CA ALA A 70 -12.08 42.41 -48.03
C ALA A 70 -10.89 42.48 -48.99
N GLN A 71 -10.09 43.54 -48.91
CA GLN A 71 -8.89 43.75 -49.73
C GLN A 71 -7.62 43.59 -48.89
N ASP A 72 -6.62 42.87 -49.39
CA ASP A 72 -5.29 42.79 -48.75
C ASP A 72 -4.57 44.14 -48.89
N VAL A 73 -4.38 44.83 -47.77
CA VAL A 73 -3.73 46.14 -47.68
C VAL A 73 -2.32 46.04 -47.09
N THR A 74 -1.77 44.83 -46.92
CA THR A 74 -0.47 44.62 -46.27
C THR A 74 0.67 45.37 -46.95
N GLY A 75 0.63 45.51 -48.28
CA GLY A 75 1.63 46.25 -49.04
C GLY A 75 1.51 47.78 -48.95
N GLN A 76 0.44 48.30 -48.35
CA GLN A 76 0.17 49.74 -48.16
C GLN A 76 0.52 50.22 -46.75
N LEU A 77 1.02 49.31 -45.90
CA LEU A 77 1.34 49.61 -44.52
C LEU A 77 2.61 50.46 -44.42
N THR A 78 2.60 51.41 -43.49
CA THR A 78 3.77 52.20 -43.09
C THR A 78 4.22 51.79 -41.68
N ASN A 79 5.46 52.11 -41.30
CA ASN A 79 6.03 51.78 -39.98
C ASN A 79 5.90 50.30 -39.59
N ALA A 80 5.90 49.39 -40.58
CA ALA A 80 5.78 47.96 -40.35
C ALA A 80 7.01 47.42 -39.62
N LYS A 81 6.79 46.68 -38.53
CA LYS A 81 7.85 46.02 -37.76
C LYS A 81 7.36 44.72 -37.13
N PHE A 82 8.28 43.77 -36.97
CA PHE A 82 8.15 42.66 -36.04
C PHE A 82 8.90 42.97 -34.76
N CYS A 83 8.36 42.58 -33.61
CA CYS A 83 9.01 42.71 -32.30
C CYS A 83 8.63 41.52 -31.38
N LEU A 84 9.50 41.23 -30.40
CA LEU A 84 9.29 40.14 -29.44
C LEU A 84 8.58 40.58 -28.16
N THR A 85 8.30 41.88 -28.03
CA THR A 85 7.51 42.49 -26.95
C THR A 85 6.55 43.53 -27.55
N PRO A 86 5.38 43.77 -26.92
CA PRO A 86 4.46 44.80 -27.39
C PRO A 86 5.14 46.18 -27.37
N GLY A 87 5.07 46.93 -28.46
CA GLY A 87 5.72 48.22 -28.62
C GLY A 87 7.26 48.16 -28.67
N GLY A 88 7.85 46.97 -28.70
CA GLY A 88 9.29 46.75 -28.60
C GLY A 88 10.11 47.25 -29.79
N THR A 89 11.43 47.07 -29.70
CA THR A 89 12.37 47.43 -30.76
C THR A 89 12.13 46.55 -32.00
N ALA A 90 12.22 47.15 -33.18
CA ALA A 90 12.05 46.42 -34.44
C ALA A 90 13.17 45.40 -34.64
N ILE A 91 12.79 44.13 -34.85
CA ILE A 91 13.71 43.12 -35.35
C ILE A 91 13.97 43.44 -36.82
N THR A 92 15.24 43.65 -37.19
CA THR A 92 15.65 44.01 -38.54
C THR A 92 16.86 43.18 -38.97
N GLY A 93 16.93 42.82 -40.25
CA GLY A 93 18.07 42.10 -40.81
C GLY A 93 17.72 41.16 -41.95
N THR A 94 18.71 40.89 -42.79
CA THR A 94 18.64 39.91 -43.89
C THR A 94 19.71 38.86 -43.66
N ALA A 95 19.29 37.62 -43.38
CA ALA A 95 20.16 36.51 -43.00
C ALA A 95 21.11 36.83 -41.82
N THR A 96 20.68 37.69 -40.89
CA THR A 96 21.47 38.07 -39.70
C THR A 96 21.57 36.90 -38.73
N LEU A 97 22.74 36.68 -38.14
CA LEU A 97 22.93 35.64 -37.11
C LEU A 97 22.08 35.93 -35.87
N ILE A 98 21.41 34.90 -35.34
CA ILE A 98 20.64 35.00 -34.09
C ILE A 98 21.53 35.46 -32.93
N SER A 99 22.78 34.99 -32.89
CA SER A 99 23.77 35.38 -31.86
C SER A 99 24.12 36.86 -31.85
N ALA A 100 23.91 37.57 -32.97
CA ALA A 100 24.25 38.98 -33.11
C ALA A 100 23.12 39.94 -32.67
N ASN A 101 21.94 39.42 -32.33
CA ASN A 101 20.81 40.20 -31.84
C ASN A 101 20.41 39.69 -30.44
N ALA A 102 20.44 40.57 -29.44
CA ALA A 102 20.23 40.19 -28.05
C ALA A 102 18.82 39.66 -27.77
N GLU A 103 17.79 40.25 -28.37
CA GLU A 103 16.40 39.82 -28.20
C GLU A 103 16.17 38.44 -28.85
N MET A 104 16.72 38.23 -30.05
CA MET A 104 16.66 36.94 -30.74
C MET A 104 17.43 35.85 -30.00
N ASN A 105 18.64 36.14 -29.52
CA ASN A 105 19.44 35.21 -28.74
C ASN A 105 18.77 34.87 -27.41
N ALA A 106 18.05 35.78 -26.77
CA ALA A 106 17.34 35.45 -25.53
C ALA A 106 16.29 34.33 -25.72
N VAL A 107 15.72 34.22 -26.93
CA VAL A 107 14.58 33.34 -27.22
C VAL A 107 14.97 32.07 -27.98
N PHE A 108 15.81 32.20 -29.00
CA PHE A 108 16.14 31.13 -29.94
C PHE A 108 17.57 30.63 -29.74
N LEU A 109 17.83 29.36 -30.10
CA LEU A 109 19.17 28.78 -30.03
C LEU A 109 20.14 29.50 -30.97
N ALA A 110 21.15 30.12 -30.38
CA ALA A 110 22.22 30.83 -31.07
C ALA A 110 23.41 29.89 -31.34
N ALA A 111 23.29 29.06 -32.37
CA ALA A 111 24.37 28.19 -32.87
C ALA A 111 24.89 28.67 -34.24
N ALA A 112 26.00 28.09 -34.72
CA ALA A 112 26.53 28.39 -36.04
C ALA A 112 25.49 28.14 -37.14
N GLY A 113 25.34 29.10 -38.07
CA GLY A 113 24.39 29.01 -39.18
C GLY A 113 22.92 29.22 -38.82
N ARG A 114 22.60 29.68 -37.60
CA ARG A 114 21.24 30.07 -37.18
C ARG A 114 21.02 31.55 -37.44
N THR A 115 20.06 31.86 -38.31
CA THR A 115 19.84 33.20 -38.82
C THR A 115 18.37 33.60 -38.76
N PHE A 116 18.10 34.88 -38.94
CA PHE A 116 16.75 35.40 -39.16
C PHE A 116 16.75 36.43 -40.29
N THR A 117 15.59 36.60 -40.92
CA THR A 117 15.36 37.54 -42.02
C THR A 117 14.01 38.20 -41.86
N VAL A 118 13.96 39.53 -41.93
CA VAL A 118 12.72 40.31 -41.90
C VAL A 118 12.59 41.06 -43.22
N VAL A 119 11.43 40.93 -43.87
CA VAL A 119 11.14 41.58 -45.15
C VAL A 119 9.78 42.27 -45.06
N HIS A 120 9.76 43.56 -45.39
CA HIS A 120 8.55 44.36 -45.59
C HIS A 120 8.56 44.89 -47.01
N ASN A 121 7.59 44.49 -47.85
CA ASN A 121 7.46 44.97 -49.23
C ASN A 121 5.99 45.00 -49.66
N SER A 122 5.75 45.44 -50.90
CA SER A 122 4.39 45.54 -51.48
C SER A 122 3.66 44.20 -51.58
N SER A 123 4.37 43.07 -51.53
CA SER A 123 3.79 41.72 -51.54
C SER A 123 3.49 41.17 -50.14
N GLY A 124 4.03 41.79 -49.07
CA GLY A 124 3.70 41.46 -47.69
C GLY A 124 4.81 41.72 -46.68
N SER A 125 4.53 41.37 -45.43
CA SER A 125 5.47 41.42 -44.31
C SER A 125 5.77 40.01 -43.80
N THR A 126 7.04 39.60 -43.86
CA THR A 126 7.49 38.26 -43.45
C THR A 126 8.64 38.33 -42.46
N PHE A 127 8.65 37.37 -41.54
CA PHE A 127 9.73 37.16 -40.57
C PHE A 127 10.10 35.68 -40.56
N THR A 128 11.30 35.38 -41.04
CA THR A 128 11.84 34.03 -41.14
C THR A 128 12.89 33.80 -40.06
N ILE A 129 12.77 32.68 -39.33
CA ILE A 129 13.65 32.32 -38.21
C ILE A 129 14.18 30.91 -38.43
N LYS A 130 15.50 30.79 -38.62
CA LYS A 130 16.22 29.52 -38.74
C LYS A 130 16.88 29.17 -37.41
N GLY A 131 16.05 28.89 -36.40
CA GLY A 131 16.48 28.56 -35.04
C GLY A 131 15.33 27.97 -34.24
N ASN A 132 15.60 26.92 -33.46
CA ASN A 132 14.62 26.36 -32.52
C ASN A 132 14.51 27.24 -31.27
N LEU A 133 13.38 27.15 -30.56
CA LEU A 133 13.26 27.77 -29.24
C LEU A 133 14.27 27.15 -28.27
N LYS A 134 14.81 27.98 -27.38
CA LYS A 134 15.59 27.48 -26.24
C LYS A 134 14.71 26.62 -25.35
N ASP A 135 15.27 25.56 -24.77
CA ASP A 135 14.60 24.71 -23.79
C ASP A 135 14.20 25.48 -22.52
N THR A 136 14.81 26.63 -22.25
CA THR A 136 14.41 27.55 -21.18
C THR A 136 13.18 28.41 -21.51
N VAL A 137 12.71 28.42 -22.75
CA VAL A 137 11.62 29.29 -23.24
C VAL A 137 10.37 28.45 -23.53
N ALA A 138 9.38 28.51 -22.63
CA ALA A 138 8.14 27.75 -22.77
C ALA A 138 7.23 28.28 -23.89
N GLN A 139 7.25 29.59 -24.11
CA GLN A 139 6.54 30.25 -25.19
C GLN A 139 7.18 31.59 -25.53
N GLN A 140 6.99 32.06 -26.76
CA GLN A 140 7.33 33.41 -27.19
C GLN A 140 6.17 34.01 -27.97
N VAL A 141 5.75 35.23 -27.61
CA VAL A 141 4.79 35.99 -28.41
C VAL A 141 5.55 36.85 -29.41
N VAL A 142 5.19 36.76 -30.69
CA VAL A 142 5.72 37.63 -31.75
C VAL A 142 4.64 38.61 -32.15
N TYR A 143 4.96 39.89 -32.12
CA TYR A 143 4.06 40.98 -32.50
C TYR A 143 4.40 41.48 -33.89
N PHE A 144 3.37 41.78 -34.67
CA PHE A 144 3.47 42.60 -35.87
C PHE A 144 2.70 43.89 -35.66
N GLU A 145 3.38 44.99 -35.94
CA GLU A 145 2.94 46.34 -35.68
C GLU A 145 3.11 47.18 -36.94
N ALA A 146 2.07 47.88 -37.37
CA ALA A 146 2.13 48.79 -38.51
C ALA A 146 1.07 49.89 -38.44
N ASP A 147 1.12 50.85 -39.34
CA ASP A 147 0.13 51.91 -39.50
C ASP A 147 -0.50 51.81 -40.89
N TYR A 148 -1.84 51.83 -40.94
CA TYR A 148 -2.61 51.91 -42.18
C TYR A 148 -3.30 53.27 -42.29
N THR A 149 -2.99 53.99 -43.35
CA THR A 149 -3.68 55.24 -43.69
C THR A 149 -4.78 54.92 -44.69
N ASP A 150 -6.04 55.14 -44.32
CA ASP A 150 -7.15 54.95 -45.26
C ASP A 150 -7.03 55.99 -46.40
N PRO A 151 -6.92 55.57 -47.66
CA PRO A 151 -6.70 56.47 -48.78
C PRO A 151 -7.89 57.39 -49.07
N VAL A 152 -9.08 57.10 -48.54
CA VAL A 152 -10.29 57.90 -48.75
C VAL A 152 -10.45 58.97 -47.67
N THR A 153 -10.19 58.62 -46.41
CA THR A 153 -10.42 59.54 -45.27
C THR A 153 -9.14 60.19 -44.74
N GLY A 154 -7.97 59.65 -45.08
CA GLY A 154 -6.68 60.08 -44.54
C GLY A 154 -6.43 59.70 -43.07
N LEU A 155 -7.37 58.99 -42.44
CA LEU A 155 -7.23 58.55 -41.04
C LEU A 155 -6.20 57.44 -40.92
N VAL A 156 -5.36 57.53 -39.89
CA VAL A 156 -4.33 56.52 -39.59
C VAL A 156 -4.85 55.58 -38.50
N SER A 157 -4.89 54.29 -38.81
CA SER A 157 -5.21 53.22 -37.87
C SER A 157 -3.97 52.42 -37.50
N ARG A 158 -3.69 52.35 -36.20
CA ARG A 158 -2.61 51.54 -35.65
C ARG A 158 -3.00 50.07 -35.62
N ILE A 159 -2.21 49.22 -36.25
CA ILE A 159 -2.43 47.77 -36.29
C ILE A 159 -1.46 47.09 -35.33
N VAL A 160 -2.00 46.25 -34.45
CA VAL A 160 -1.24 45.34 -33.60
C VAL A 160 -1.86 43.97 -33.71
N THR A 161 -1.08 42.99 -34.15
CA THR A 161 -1.48 41.57 -34.15
C THR A 161 -0.33 40.73 -33.62
N SER A 162 -0.64 39.51 -33.15
CA SER A 162 0.36 38.67 -32.51
C SER A 162 0.13 37.19 -32.79
N ILE A 163 1.20 36.41 -32.66
CA ILE A 163 1.16 34.95 -32.68
C ILE A 163 2.03 34.41 -31.54
N VAL A 164 1.58 33.32 -30.92
CA VAL A 164 2.32 32.65 -29.85
C VAL A 164 3.03 31.43 -30.42
N LEU A 165 4.35 31.42 -30.29
CA LEU A 165 5.20 30.26 -30.52
C LEU A 165 5.30 29.46 -29.22
N GLY A 166 4.89 28.20 -29.22
CA GLY A 166 4.85 27.35 -28.03
C GLY A 166 5.91 26.25 -28.06
N LEU A 167 6.56 26.00 -26.93
CA LEU A 167 7.42 24.86 -26.71
C LEU A 167 6.75 23.86 -25.76
N VAL A 168 6.37 22.70 -26.28
CA VAL A 168 5.90 21.58 -25.47
C VAL A 168 7.10 20.73 -25.07
N LYS A 169 7.27 20.50 -23.77
CA LYS A 169 8.34 19.64 -23.25
C LYS A 169 7.75 18.27 -22.93
N THR A 170 8.38 17.22 -23.44
CA THR A 170 8.09 15.85 -22.99
C THR A 170 9.15 15.44 -21.97
N GLY A 171 8.73 14.83 -20.87
CA GLY A 171 9.65 14.28 -19.86
C GLY A 171 10.38 13.04 -20.39
N THR A 172 11.52 12.71 -19.79
CA THR A 172 12.19 11.41 -19.98
C THR A 172 11.29 10.26 -19.54
N ASN A 173 11.47 9.09 -20.16
CA ASN A 173 10.77 7.88 -19.77
C ASN A 173 11.21 7.46 -18.35
N ALA A 174 10.26 7.35 -17.41
CA ALA A 174 10.57 6.86 -16.08
C ALA A 174 10.97 5.37 -16.15
N VAL A 175 12.09 5.03 -15.50
CA VAL A 175 12.53 3.65 -15.31
C VAL A 175 12.30 3.27 -13.85
N TYR A 176 11.49 2.25 -13.61
CA TYR A 176 11.08 1.85 -12.27
C TYR A 176 10.71 0.37 -12.20
N VAL A 177 10.68 -0.20 -10.99
CA VAL A 177 10.20 -1.57 -10.78
C VAL A 177 8.72 -1.52 -10.42
N LEU A 178 7.89 -2.25 -11.15
CA LEU A 178 6.48 -2.44 -10.87
C LEU A 178 6.24 -3.85 -10.34
N THR A 179 5.64 -3.95 -9.15
CA THR A 179 5.20 -5.21 -8.56
C THR A 179 3.73 -5.48 -8.89
N ARG A 180 3.39 -6.72 -9.20
CA ARG A 180 2.01 -7.19 -9.46
C ARG A 180 1.79 -8.55 -8.80
N GLY A 181 0.53 -8.89 -8.53
CA GLY A 181 0.16 -10.18 -7.95
C GLY A 181 -0.71 -10.03 -6.72
N GLN A 182 -0.68 -11.02 -5.86
CA GLN A 182 -1.48 -11.06 -4.63
C GLN A 182 -0.71 -10.43 -3.48
N THR A 183 -1.36 -9.49 -2.78
CA THR A 183 -0.85 -8.86 -1.56
C THR A 183 -1.42 -9.51 -0.29
N SER A 184 -2.23 -10.56 -0.43
CA SER A 184 -2.81 -11.34 0.65
C SER A 184 -2.49 -12.82 0.44
N ILE A 185 -2.17 -13.51 1.54
CA ILE A 185 -2.19 -14.97 1.60
C ILE A 185 -3.54 -15.35 2.22
N GLU A 186 -4.42 -15.87 1.37
CA GLU A 186 -5.77 -16.28 1.78
C GLU A 186 -5.82 -17.77 2.05
N GLN A 187 -6.81 -18.27 2.78
CA GLN A 187 -6.92 -19.71 3.02
C GLN A 187 -7.16 -20.49 1.71
N ALA A 188 -6.47 -21.61 1.49
CA ALA A 188 -6.86 -22.55 0.46
C ALA A 188 -8.10 -23.33 0.92
N THR A 189 -9.10 -23.50 0.05
CA THR A 189 -10.26 -24.34 0.35
C THR A 189 -9.84 -25.80 0.51
N GLY A 190 -9.60 -26.21 1.77
CA GLY A 190 -9.16 -27.55 2.14
C GLY A 190 -7.66 -27.66 2.41
N GLN A 191 -7.32 -27.91 3.69
CA GLN A 191 -6.10 -28.46 4.32
C GLN A 191 -4.67 -28.08 3.83
N THR A 192 -4.49 -27.47 2.66
CA THR A 192 -3.17 -27.16 2.11
C THR A 192 -2.83 -25.70 2.41
N LYS A 193 -1.64 -25.48 2.93
CA LYS A 193 -1.09 -24.14 3.16
C LYS A 193 -1.06 -23.36 1.85
N ASN A 194 -1.49 -22.10 1.87
CA ASN A 194 -1.54 -21.27 0.65
C ASN A 194 -0.23 -20.49 0.46
N VAL A 195 -0.05 -19.89 -0.72
CA VAL A 195 1.11 -19.06 -1.04
C VAL A 195 0.68 -17.68 -1.54
N GLY A 196 1.44 -16.65 -1.15
CA GLY A 196 1.39 -15.34 -1.77
C GLY A 196 2.32 -15.29 -2.97
N VAL A 197 1.91 -14.64 -4.05
CA VAL A 197 2.69 -14.60 -5.29
C VAL A 197 2.80 -13.19 -5.83
N VAL A 198 4.02 -12.68 -5.93
CA VAL A 198 4.32 -11.33 -6.42
C VAL A 198 5.37 -11.40 -7.52
N ALA A 199 5.04 -10.87 -8.70
CA ALA A 199 5.97 -10.68 -9.80
C ALA A 199 6.43 -9.22 -9.88
N ALA A 200 7.69 -9.02 -10.25
CA ALA A 200 8.28 -7.72 -10.51
C ALA A 200 8.60 -7.59 -12.01
N ASN A 201 8.39 -6.40 -12.57
CA ASN A 201 8.89 -6.04 -13.90
C ASN A 201 9.67 -4.73 -13.81
N LEU A 202 10.81 -4.66 -14.45
CA LEU A 202 11.44 -3.39 -14.78
C LEU A 202 10.61 -2.73 -15.89
N ILE A 203 10.13 -1.51 -15.70
CA ILE A 203 9.31 -0.77 -16.67
C ILE A 203 10.14 0.34 -17.29
N ARG A 204 10.06 0.44 -18.63
CA ARG A 204 10.62 1.52 -19.45
C ARG A 204 9.51 2.06 -20.39
N ALA A 205 9.85 3.06 -21.20
CA ALA A 205 8.95 3.77 -22.12
C ALA A 205 7.90 2.91 -22.84
N ALA A 206 8.33 1.75 -23.36
CA ALA A 206 7.52 0.87 -24.20
C ALA A 206 6.83 -0.27 -23.42
N GLY A 207 6.90 -0.26 -22.08
CA GLY A 207 6.36 -1.31 -21.21
C GLY A 207 7.44 -2.04 -20.41
N ALA A 208 7.17 -3.30 -20.08
CA ALA A 208 8.11 -4.12 -19.31
C ALA A 208 9.35 -4.45 -20.13
N ASP A 209 10.52 -4.17 -19.56
CA ASP A 209 11.79 -4.63 -20.09
C ASP A 209 11.91 -6.15 -19.91
N THR A 210 12.36 -6.81 -20.97
CA THR A 210 12.52 -8.27 -21.04
C THR A 210 13.92 -8.68 -21.44
N SER A 211 14.80 -7.72 -21.74
CA SER A 211 16.15 -7.99 -22.24
C SER A 211 17.16 -8.00 -21.09
N GLY A 212 17.65 -9.19 -20.73
CA GLY A 212 18.75 -9.32 -19.77
C GLY A 212 18.41 -8.86 -18.34
N VAL A 213 17.13 -8.70 -18.01
CA VAL A 213 16.70 -8.23 -16.69
C VAL A 213 16.93 -9.33 -15.65
N THR A 214 17.56 -8.96 -14.55
CA THR A 214 17.79 -9.83 -13.39
C THR A 214 17.27 -9.18 -12.11
N TYR A 215 16.93 -10.01 -11.13
CA TYR A 215 16.21 -9.64 -9.93
C TYR A 215 16.90 -10.16 -8.66
N ARG A 216 16.61 -9.49 -7.54
CA ARG A 216 16.88 -9.97 -6.18
C ARG A 216 15.72 -9.61 -5.27
N PHE A 217 15.29 -10.55 -4.44
CA PHE A 217 14.20 -10.35 -3.48
C PHE A 217 14.73 -10.36 -2.05
N PHE A 218 14.08 -9.59 -1.19
CA PHE A 218 14.51 -9.41 0.19
C PHE A 218 13.32 -9.44 1.14
N GLU A 219 13.50 -10.09 2.29
CA GLU A 219 12.58 -10.05 3.44
C GLU A 219 13.03 -9.03 4.49
N ASN A 220 12.27 -8.94 5.59
CA ASN A 220 12.58 -8.09 6.75
C ASN A 220 12.80 -6.62 6.37
N ASN A 221 11.82 -6.02 5.67
CA ASN A 221 11.87 -4.64 5.18
C ASN A 221 13.09 -4.37 4.29
N GLY A 222 13.46 -5.35 3.47
CA GLY A 222 14.55 -5.24 2.51
C GLY A 222 15.96 -5.48 3.07
N ALA A 223 16.09 -5.89 4.33
CA ALA A 223 17.37 -6.08 4.99
C ALA A 223 18.05 -7.42 4.65
N THR A 224 17.28 -8.48 4.41
CA THR A 224 17.83 -9.84 4.23
C THR A 224 17.50 -10.38 2.85
N HIS A 225 18.52 -10.78 2.09
CA HIS A 225 18.33 -11.37 0.76
C HIS A 225 17.73 -12.78 0.85
N ILE A 226 16.65 -13.00 0.11
CA ILE A 226 16.01 -14.30 -0.02
C ILE A 226 16.91 -15.20 -0.87
N SER A 227 17.41 -16.29 -0.29
CA SER A 227 18.42 -17.15 -0.90
C SER A 227 18.14 -18.64 -0.68
N ASN A 228 18.98 -19.49 -1.25
CA ASN A 228 18.90 -20.96 -1.19
C ASN A 228 19.06 -21.59 0.21
N THR A 229 19.19 -20.78 1.26
CA THR A 229 19.10 -21.22 2.66
C THR A 229 17.68 -21.17 3.22
N MET A 230 16.73 -20.51 2.52
CA MET A 230 15.37 -20.25 2.97
C MET A 230 14.32 -21.12 2.23
N THR A 231 14.69 -22.37 1.97
CA THR A 231 13.95 -23.28 1.08
C THR A 231 12.56 -23.69 1.58
N THR A 232 12.25 -23.47 2.86
CA THR A 232 10.93 -23.76 3.43
C THR A 232 9.98 -22.58 3.40
N LYS A 233 10.48 -21.37 3.10
CA LYS A 233 9.71 -20.12 3.16
C LYS A 233 9.41 -19.53 1.78
N TYR A 234 10.34 -19.69 0.84
CA TYR A 234 10.29 -18.97 -0.42
C TYR A 234 10.58 -19.89 -1.61
N GLY A 235 10.08 -19.50 -2.77
CA GLY A 235 10.45 -20.06 -4.07
C GLY A 235 10.45 -18.96 -5.12
N LEU A 236 11.16 -19.16 -6.22
CA LEU A 236 11.16 -18.22 -7.35
C LEU A 236 10.62 -18.85 -8.63
N LYS A 237 9.97 -18.04 -9.46
CA LYS A 237 9.46 -18.44 -10.78
C LYS A 237 9.67 -17.32 -11.80
N THR A 238 9.45 -17.65 -13.06
CA THR A 238 9.35 -16.67 -14.14
C THR A 238 7.91 -16.61 -14.63
N VAL A 239 7.35 -15.40 -14.65
CA VAL A 239 6.04 -15.12 -15.22
C VAL A 239 6.21 -14.05 -16.29
N ALA A 240 5.63 -14.29 -17.47
CA ALA A 240 5.67 -13.32 -18.56
C ALA A 240 5.15 -11.94 -18.10
N PRO A 241 5.69 -10.83 -18.64
CA PRO A 241 5.09 -9.52 -18.44
C PRO A 241 3.59 -9.55 -18.78
N THR A 242 2.79 -8.80 -18.02
CA THR A 242 1.32 -8.71 -18.12
C THR A 242 0.49 -9.95 -17.77
N ALA A 243 1.10 -11.13 -17.63
CA ALA A 243 0.41 -12.29 -17.08
C ALA A 243 0.21 -12.17 -15.55
N ASN A 244 -0.93 -12.66 -15.06
CA ASN A 244 -1.18 -12.77 -13.63
C ASN A 244 -0.23 -13.80 -13.03
N PRO A 245 0.56 -13.45 -12.01
CA PRO A 245 1.44 -14.39 -11.37
C PRO A 245 0.64 -15.45 -10.61
N THR A 246 1.07 -16.70 -10.74
CA THR A 246 0.47 -17.87 -10.09
C THR A 246 1.56 -18.70 -9.43
N GLY A 247 1.21 -19.37 -8.34
CA GLY A 247 2.13 -20.16 -7.53
C GLY A 247 1.36 -21.21 -6.74
N ALA A 248 2.07 -22.27 -6.37
CA ALA A 248 1.57 -23.37 -5.56
C ALA A 248 2.61 -23.74 -4.50
N ILE A 249 2.19 -24.53 -3.51
CA ILE A 249 3.08 -25.02 -2.45
C ILE A 249 4.30 -25.78 -3.01
N GLY A 250 4.15 -26.47 -4.15
CA GLY A 250 5.25 -27.19 -4.81
C GLY A 250 6.34 -26.29 -5.39
N ASP A 251 6.12 -24.97 -5.46
CA ASP A 251 7.12 -24.00 -5.90
C ASP A 251 8.07 -23.56 -4.77
N ILE A 252 7.72 -23.82 -3.52
CA ILE A 252 8.54 -23.46 -2.35
C ILE A 252 9.84 -24.29 -2.38
N GLY A 253 10.97 -23.60 -2.19
CA GLY A 253 12.32 -24.17 -2.26
C GLY A 253 12.93 -24.23 -3.66
N LEU A 254 12.17 -23.90 -4.71
CA LEU A 254 12.66 -23.94 -6.08
C LEU A 254 13.29 -22.61 -6.52
N ASN A 255 14.31 -22.71 -7.38
CA ASN A 255 14.94 -21.60 -8.11
C ASN A 255 15.52 -20.46 -7.26
N LEU A 256 15.77 -20.72 -5.97
CA LEU A 256 16.39 -19.75 -5.07
C LEU A 256 17.87 -19.56 -5.42
N PRO A 257 18.35 -18.31 -5.57
CA PRO A 257 19.76 -18.04 -5.86
C PRO A 257 20.64 -18.23 -4.62
N ALA A 258 21.95 -18.34 -4.82
CA ALA A 258 22.91 -18.21 -3.73
C ALA A 258 22.81 -16.82 -3.07
N ALA A 259 23.32 -16.68 -1.84
CA ALA A 259 23.32 -15.40 -1.14
C ALA A 259 23.92 -14.27 -2.00
N ASN A 260 23.21 -13.14 -2.08
CA ASN A 260 23.53 -11.94 -2.87
C ASN A 260 23.58 -12.10 -4.40
N ALA A 261 23.34 -13.30 -4.94
CA ALA A 261 23.34 -13.53 -6.38
C ALA A 261 22.05 -13.02 -7.05
N TRP A 262 22.19 -12.58 -8.30
CA TRP A 262 21.08 -12.16 -9.14
C TRP A 262 20.42 -13.36 -9.83
N THR A 263 19.11 -13.30 -10.03
CA THR A 263 18.34 -14.35 -10.71
C THR A 263 17.60 -13.80 -11.93
N SER A 264 17.32 -14.64 -12.94
CA SER A 264 16.42 -14.31 -14.05
C SER A 264 14.94 -14.53 -13.71
N HIS A 265 14.63 -15.03 -12.51
CA HIS A 265 13.29 -15.27 -12.05
C HIS A 265 12.69 -13.98 -11.45
N ASN A 266 11.58 -13.52 -12.03
CA ASN A 266 10.96 -12.25 -11.69
C ASN A 266 9.80 -12.37 -10.71
N THR A 267 9.49 -13.58 -10.24
CA THR A 267 8.33 -13.84 -9.37
C THR A 267 8.78 -14.50 -8.08
N LEU A 268 8.38 -13.92 -6.95
CA LEU A 268 8.54 -14.47 -5.62
C LEU A 268 7.26 -15.20 -5.20
N VAL A 269 7.41 -16.46 -4.78
CA VAL A 269 6.39 -17.28 -4.13
C VAL A 269 6.71 -17.32 -2.64
N ILE A 270 5.71 -17.00 -1.82
CA ILE A 270 5.85 -16.78 -0.38
C ILE A 270 4.95 -17.77 0.33
N HIS A 271 5.52 -18.64 1.14
CA HIS A 271 4.77 -19.55 2.00
C HIS A 271 4.12 -18.79 3.16
N GLU A 272 2.93 -19.22 3.62
CA GLU A 272 2.26 -18.61 4.78
C GLU A 272 3.19 -18.51 6.01
N SER A 273 4.04 -19.51 6.28
CA SER A 273 4.94 -19.48 7.45
C SER A 273 6.07 -18.44 7.35
N ALA A 274 6.20 -17.74 6.22
CA ALA A 274 7.14 -16.64 6.05
C ALA A 274 6.58 -15.30 6.57
N VAL A 275 5.27 -15.22 6.82
CA VAL A 275 4.57 -14.00 7.24
C VAL A 275 3.75 -14.32 8.49
N THR A 276 3.99 -13.62 9.60
CA THR A 276 3.23 -13.84 10.85
C THR A 276 1.93 -13.04 10.91
N ASP A 277 1.89 -11.88 10.25
CA ASP A 277 0.70 -11.00 10.15
C ASP A 277 0.90 -10.08 8.94
N ILE A 278 2.02 -9.34 8.94
CA ILE A 278 2.42 -8.47 7.82
C ILE A 278 3.90 -8.68 7.50
N GLY A 279 4.20 -8.92 6.22
CA GLY A 279 5.56 -9.01 5.70
C GLY A 279 5.85 -7.88 4.72
N VAL A 280 6.90 -7.09 4.97
CA VAL A 280 7.38 -6.06 4.03
C VAL A 280 8.62 -6.59 3.31
N TYR A 281 8.55 -6.56 1.99
CA TYR A 281 9.54 -7.11 1.08
C TYR A 281 10.09 -6.02 0.16
N LYS A 282 11.31 -6.24 -0.32
CA LYS A 282 11.93 -5.41 -1.36
C LYS A 282 12.30 -6.29 -2.55
N VAL A 283 12.11 -5.77 -3.75
CA VAL A 283 12.71 -6.30 -4.97
C VAL A 283 13.69 -5.28 -5.54
N GLU A 284 14.83 -5.77 -6.00
CA GLU A 284 15.77 -5.03 -6.83
C GLU A 284 15.78 -5.64 -8.22
N ALA A 285 15.88 -4.80 -9.25
CA ALA A 285 16.00 -5.21 -10.64
C ALA A 285 17.09 -4.40 -11.35
N LYS A 286 17.79 -5.04 -12.28
CA LYS A 286 18.73 -4.39 -13.20
C LYS A 286 18.75 -5.12 -14.53
N ASP A 287 19.17 -4.43 -15.58
CA ASP A 287 19.39 -4.98 -16.92
C ASP A 287 20.87 -4.85 -17.30
N SER A 288 21.14 -4.84 -18.61
CA SER A 288 22.48 -4.69 -19.19
C SER A 288 23.20 -3.39 -18.81
N ASP A 289 22.47 -2.36 -18.40
CA ASP A 289 23.05 -1.06 -18.00
C ASP A 289 23.62 -1.11 -16.57
N ASN A 290 23.33 -2.20 -15.84
CA ASN A 290 23.81 -2.49 -14.49
C ASN A 290 23.43 -1.43 -13.44
N ILE A 291 22.46 -0.56 -13.75
CA ILE A 291 21.80 0.35 -12.80
C ILE A 291 20.75 -0.44 -12.02
N THR A 292 20.78 -0.33 -10.69
CA THR A 292 19.84 -1.04 -9.82
C THR A 292 18.64 -0.16 -9.51
N TYR A 293 17.45 -0.66 -9.84
CA TYR A 293 16.16 -0.09 -9.47
C TYR A 293 15.53 -0.95 -8.40
N GLN A 294 14.66 -0.37 -7.57
CA GLN A 294 14.04 -1.09 -6.46
C GLN A 294 12.58 -0.69 -6.23
N ALA A 295 11.82 -1.60 -5.66
CA ALA A 295 10.46 -1.36 -5.17
C ALA A 295 10.21 -2.16 -3.89
N PHE A 296 9.33 -1.64 -3.03
CA PHE A 296 8.84 -2.32 -1.84
C PHE A 296 7.41 -2.78 -2.05
N PHE A 297 7.04 -3.90 -1.44
CA PHE A 297 5.67 -4.40 -1.42
C PHE A 297 5.39 -5.10 -0.10
N THR A 298 4.10 -5.21 0.23
CA THR A 298 3.62 -5.76 1.49
C THR A 298 2.71 -6.95 1.22
N ILE A 299 2.81 -7.96 2.09
CA ILE A 299 1.97 -9.16 2.08
C ILE A 299 1.32 -9.27 3.44
N TYR A 300 0.00 -9.47 3.43
CA TYR A 300 -0.80 -9.74 4.62
C TYR A 300 -1.07 -11.24 4.72
N ASP A 301 -0.87 -11.82 5.89
CA ASP A 301 -1.38 -13.15 6.18
C ASP A 301 -2.81 -13.05 6.72
N LEU A 302 -3.76 -13.57 5.93
CA LEU A 302 -5.18 -13.62 6.26
C LEU A 302 -5.66 -15.07 6.32
N SER A 303 -4.75 -16.05 6.46
CA SER A 303 -5.07 -17.47 6.39
C SER A 303 -5.66 -18.04 7.69
N ASP A 304 -5.58 -17.31 8.81
CA ASP A 304 -5.96 -17.77 10.16
C ASP A 304 -7.13 -17.03 10.88
N PRO A 305 -8.23 -16.56 10.25
CA PRO A 305 -9.34 -15.95 10.98
C PRO A 305 -10.28 -17.02 11.58
N TYR A 306 -9.81 -17.69 12.64
CA TYR A 306 -10.59 -18.67 13.39
C TYR A 306 -11.23 -18.08 14.64
N ASP A 307 -12.45 -18.55 14.94
CA ASP A 307 -13.19 -18.26 16.17
C ASP A 307 -13.37 -19.56 16.95
N THR A 308 -13.01 -19.58 18.24
CA THR A 308 -13.22 -20.75 19.10
C THR A 308 -14.41 -20.50 20.02
N ARG A 309 -15.41 -21.36 19.91
CA ARG A 309 -16.61 -21.36 20.75
C ARG A 309 -16.59 -22.58 21.67
N ILE A 310 -17.26 -22.48 22.80
CA ILE A 310 -17.40 -23.58 23.75
C ILE A 310 -18.88 -23.98 23.78
N LEU A 311 -19.15 -25.25 23.52
CA LEU A 311 -20.47 -25.85 23.69
C LEU A 311 -20.51 -26.62 25.00
N SER A 312 -21.53 -26.35 25.82
CA SER A 312 -21.78 -27.04 27.08
C SER A 312 -22.93 -28.04 26.92
N SER A 313 -22.72 -29.30 27.28
CA SER A 313 -23.74 -30.36 27.13
C SER A 313 -24.98 -30.18 28.02
N ALA A 314 -24.85 -29.46 29.14
CA ALA A 314 -25.94 -29.20 30.09
C ALA A 314 -26.37 -27.72 30.08
N GLY A 315 -25.88 -26.92 29.12
CA GLY A 315 -26.09 -25.48 29.07
C GLY A 315 -25.26 -24.72 30.12
N ASP A 316 -25.70 -23.52 30.49
CA ASP A 316 -24.87 -22.56 31.23
C ASP A 316 -24.99 -22.67 32.76
N LYS A 317 -25.75 -23.65 33.28
CA LYS A 317 -26.09 -23.74 34.70
C LYS A 317 -25.93 -25.16 35.23
N LEU A 318 -25.10 -25.32 36.27
CA LEU A 318 -25.09 -26.48 37.15
C LEU A 318 -25.81 -26.06 38.45
N GLN A 319 -26.75 -26.86 38.95
CA GLN A 319 -27.55 -26.51 40.13
C GLN A 319 -27.11 -27.32 41.36
N ASN A 320 -26.98 -26.64 42.51
CA ASN A 320 -26.81 -27.23 43.84
C ASN A 320 -25.64 -28.21 44.00
N GLY A 321 -24.51 -27.98 43.31
CA GLY A 321 -23.34 -28.84 43.40
C GLY A 321 -23.55 -30.24 42.80
N ILE A 322 -24.69 -30.48 42.13
CA ILE A 322 -25.04 -31.76 41.53
C ILE A 322 -25.05 -31.63 40.02
N GLY A 323 -24.42 -32.59 39.35
CA GLY A 323 -24.36 -32.68 37.89
C GLY A 323 -22.98 -32.36 37.32
N SER A 324 -22.84 -32.71 36.06
CA SER A 324 -21.64 -32.51 35.25
C SER A 324 -22.02 -31.98 33.88
N THR A 325 -21.11 -31.25 33.25
CA THR A 325 -21.27 -30.87 31.85
C THR A 325 -19.96 -31.07 31.10
N ASP A 326 -20.08 -31.52 29.87
CA ASP A 326 -18.97 -31.64 28.95
C ASP A 326 -18.86 -30.36 28.14
N LEU A 327 -17.68 -29.75 28.19
CA LEU A 327 -17.32 -28.57 27.42
C LEU A 327 -16.58 -29.02 26.17
N VAL A 328 -17.19 -28.84 25.00
CA VAL A 328 -16.66 -29.20 23.69
C VAL A 328 -16.17 -27.93 23.00
N PRO A 329 -14.92 -27.89 22.50
CA PRO A 329 -14.44 -26.76 21.72
C PRO A 329 -14.94 -26.90 20.28
N LEU A 330 -15.52 -25.83 19.75
CA LEU A 330 -15.96 -25.73 18.36
C LEU A 330 -15.15 -24.63 17.69
N VAL A 331 -14.45 -24.95 16.61
CA VAL A 331 -13.70 -23.98 15.83
C VAL A 331 -14.52 -23.57 14.61
N TYR A 332 -14.64 -22.27 14.37
CA TYR A 332 -15.34 -21.68 13.24
C TYR A 332 -14.38 -20.88 12.36
N TYR A 333 -14.66 -20.88 11.06
CA TYR A 333 -14.10 -19.96 10.09
C TYR A 333 -15.25 -19.21 9.43
N GLY A 334 -15.35 -17.91 9.74
CA GLY A 334 -16.54 -17.13 9.41
C GLY A 334 -17.82 -17.77 9.98
N SER A 335 -18.75 -18.17 9.11
CA SER A 335 -20.00 -18.82 9.48
C SER A 335 -19.96 -20.35 9.53
N SER A 336 -18.87 -20.98 9.09
CA SER A 336 -18.78 -22.44 8.94
C SER A 336 -17.95 -23.06 10.07
N GLN A 337 -18.44 -24.18 10.63
CA GLN A 337 -17.70 -24.94 11.63
C GLN A 337 -16.62 -25.80 10.96
N VAL A 338 -15.40 -25.79 11.49
CA VAL A 338 -14.32 -26.70 11.09
C VAL A 338 -14.63 -28.11 11.57
N THR A 339 -14.74 -29.06 10.64
CA THR A 339 -15.14 -30.45 10.93
C THR A 339 -13.98 -31.39 11.23
N ASN A 340 -12.78 -31.08 10.73
CA ASN A 340 -11.57 -31.87 10.98
C ASN A 340 -10.61 -31.08 11.88
N LEU A 341 -10.52 -31.49 13.15
CA LEU A 341 -9.64 -30.90 14.16
C LEU A 341 -8.38 -31.73 14.41
N THR A 342 -8.01 -32.65 13.50
CA THR A 342 -6.80 -33.47 13.67
C THR A 342 -5.56 -32.59 13.81
N GLY A 343 -4.75 -32.85 14.83
CA GLY A 343 -3.54 -32.08 15.14
C GLY A 343 -3.76 -30.80 15.97
N TRP A 344 -5.00 -30.34 16.12
CA TRP A 344 -5.31 -29.22 17.00
C TRP A 344 -5.20 -29.62 18.48
N THR A 345 -4.66 -28.71 19.28
CA THR A 345 -4.63 -28.82 20.75
C THR A 345 -5.45 -27.72 21.39
N PHE A 346 -6.16 -28.07 22.47
CA PHE A 346 -7.04 -27.15 23.18
C PHE A 346 -6.61 -27.07 24.64
N THR A 347 -6.19 -25.88 25.07
CA THR A 347 -5.76 -25.63 26.43
C THR A 347 -6.88 -24.96 27.22
N TRP A 348 -7.36 -25.64 28.25
CA TRP A 348 -8.44 -25.21 29.12
C TRP A 348 -7.88 -24.59 30.39
N THR A 349 -8.36 -23.40 30.73
CA THR A 349 -7.97 -22.69 31.96
C THR A 349 -9.21 -22.28 32.75
N PHE A 350 -9.18 -22.55 34.05
CA PHE A 350 -10.27 -22.24 34.96
C PHE A 350 -10.01 -20.97 35.77
N PHE A 351 -11.05 -20.16 35.95
CA PHE A 351 -11.08 -18.97 36.80
C PHE A 351 -12.28 -19.04 37.76
N ASP A 352 -12.05 -18.68 39.02
CA ASP A 352 -13.07 -18.70 40.07
C ASP A 352 -14.08 -17.55 39.96
N LYS A 353 -15.01 -17.49 40.92
CA LYS A 353 -16.06 -16.46 41.01
C LYS A 353 -15.52 -15.02 41.07
N ASP A 354 -14.29 -14.84 41.57
CA ASP A 354 -13.63 -13.55 41.73
C ASP A 354 -12.71 -13.22 40.54
N GLY A 355 -12.69 -14.09 39.52
CA GLY A 355 -11.87 -13.94 38.32
C GLY A 355 -10.41 -14.31 38.51
N LYS A 356 -10.04 -14.92 39.65
CA LYS A 356 -8.67 -15.41 39.89
C LYS A 356 -8.48 -16.79 39.26
N ARG A 357 -7.25 -17.10 38.87
CA ARG A 357 -6.93 -18.40 38.28
C ARG A 357 -7.16 -19.51 39.32
N ALA A 358 -7.86 -20.55 38.89
CA ALA A 358 -8.22 -21.74 39.66
C ALA A 358 -7.69 -22.99 38.94
N ALA A 359 -7.92 -24.18 39.51
CA ALA A 359 -7.43 -25.44 38.97
C ALA A 359 -8.55 -26.48 38.84
N PHE A 360 -8.53 -27.25 37.75
CA PHE A 360 -9.45 -28.39 37.57
C PHE A 360 -9.09 -29.52 38.53
N ILE A 361 -10.10 -30.25 39.02
CA ILE A 361 -9.91 -31.41 39.88
C ILE A 361 -9.30 -32.55 39.05
N ASP A 362 -8.32 -33.25 39.61
CA ASP A 362 -7.77 -34.47 39.03
C ASP A 362 -8.61 -35.67 39.50
N THR A 363 -9.47 -36.12 38.59
CA THR A 363 -10.46 -37.17 38.83
C THR A 363 -9.84 -38.55 38.98
N ASN A 364 -8.59 -38.73 38.54
CA ASN A 364 -7.83 -39.97 38.73
C ASN A 364 -7.27 -40.08 40.16
N LYS A 365 -7.01 -38.94 40.82
CA LYS A 365 -6.49 -38.88 42.20
C LYS A 365 -7.59 -38.71 43.24
N THR A 366 -8.66 -37.99 42.90
CA THR A 366 -9.81 -37.74 43.79
C THR A 366 -11.11 -37.87 43.00
N ALA A 367 -12.00 -38.76 43.43
CA ALA A 367 -13.28 -38.93 42.75
C ALA A 367 -14.08 -37.61 42.70
N LEU A 368 -14.76 -37.40 41.57
CA LEU A 368 -15.51 -36.17 41.25
C LEU A 368 -16.59 -35.80 42.26
N ALA A 369 -17.14 -36.78 42.99
CA ALA A 369 -18.15 -36.59 44.02
C ALA A 369 -17.65 -37.18 45.33
N GLY A 370 -17.24 -36.32 46.26
CA GLY A 370 -16.99 -36.71 47.65
C GLY A 370 -15.79 -36.06 48.32
N GLY A 371 -14.77 -35.66 47.55
CA GLY A 371 -13.51 -35.12 48.07
C GLY A 371 -12.90 -36.03 49.16
N ARG A 372 -11.90 -35.51 49.89
CA ARG A 372 -11.46 -36.09 51.16
C ARG A 372 -11.83 -35.17 52.31
N ASP A 373 -12.36 -35.70 53.41
CA ASP A 373 -12.69 -34.88 54.58
C ASP A 373 -11.41 -34.41 55.24
N ILE A 374 -11.30 -33.11 55.49
CA ILE A 374 -10.18 -32.55 56.24
C ILE A 374 -10.45 -32.77 57.72
N THR A 375 -9.62 -33.59 58.35
CA THR A 375 -9.75 -33.98 59.78
C THR A 375 -8.92 -33.08 60.69
N ALA A 376 -7.83 -32.52 60.18
CA ALA A 376 -7.01 -31.52 60.85
C ALA A 376 -6.28 -30.67 59.80
N ASN A 377 -5.98 -29.41 60.12
CA ASN A 377 -5.04 -28.61 59.34
C ASN A 377 -4.26 -27.64 60.24
N GLU A 378 -3.00 -27.41 59.87
CA GLU A 378 -2.10 -26.42 60.46
C GLU A 378 -1.66 -25.44 59.37
N ALA A 379 -0.65 -24.60 59.65
CA ALA A 379 -0.17 -23.59 58.71
C ALA A 379 0.44 -24.15 57.41
N THR A 380 0.95 -25.38 57.42
CA THR A 380 1.62 -25.99 56.27
C THR A 380 1.14 -27.40 55.95
N THR A 381 0.21 -27.96 56.73
CA THR A 381 -0.21 -29.36 56.59
C THR A 381 -1.72 -29.52 56.67
N PHE A 382 -2.27 -30.37 55.80
CA PHE A 382 -3.65 -30.83 55.84
C PHE A 382 -3.67 -32.34 56.05
N THR A 383 -4.40 -32.80 57.07
CA THR A 383 -4.67 -34.22 57.30
C THR A 383 -6.08 -34.54 56.80
N PHE A 384 -6.21 -35.60 56.00
CA PHE A 384 -7.46 -35.91 55.31
C PHE A 384 -7.86 -37.39 55.39
N SER A 385 -9.16 -37.67 55.25
CA SER A 385 -9.75 -39.01 55.37
C SER A 385 -9.47 -39.90 54.17
N GLY A 386 -9.67 -41.22 54.34
CA GLY A 386 -9.66 -42.22 53.27
C GLY A 386 -8.28 -42.69 52.84
N THR A 387 -8.22 -43.40 51.71
CA THR A 387 -6.97 -43.91 51.13
C THR A 387 -6.04 -42.76 50.78
N GLY A 388 -4.76 -42.90 51.16
CA GLY A 388 -3.73 -41.91 50.89
C GLY A 388 -3.62 -41.54 49.41
N ILE A 389 -3.58 -40.24 49.14
CA ILE A 389 -3.25 -39.69 47.82
C ILE A 389 -1.75 -39.39 47.81
N THR A 390 -1.05 -39.80 46.76
CA THR A 390 0.36 -39.45 46.58
C THR A 390 0.44 -38.10 45.88
N PHE A 391 1.09 -37.14 46.51
CA PHE A 391 1.34 -35.82 45.95
C PHE A 391 2.82 -35.66 45.60
N ALA A 392 3.10 -35.12 44.42
CA ALA A 392 4.44 -34.68 44.04
C ALA A 392 4.65 -33.20 44.42
N VAL A 393 5.90 -32.79 44.57
CA VAL A 393 6.23 -31.36 44.74
C VAL A 393 5.73 -30.59 43.52
N GLY A 394 5.02 -29.47 43.74
CA GLY A 394 4.44 -28.67 42.67
C GLY A 394 3.02 -29.07 42.26
N ASP A 395 2.50 -30.20 42.74
CA ASP A 395 1.08 -30.54 42.60
C ASP A 395 0.21 -29.46 43.25
N ILE A 396 -1.02 -29.31 42.77
CA ILE A 396 -1.99 -28.35 43.28
C ILE A 396 -3.09 -29.10 44.03
N ILE A 397 -3.52 -28.54 45.16
CA ILE A 397 -4.72 -28.99 45.88
C ILE A 397 -5.74 -27.87 45.95
N LYS A 398 -7.02 -28.22 45.85
CA LYS A 398 -8.16 -27.38 46.19
C LYS A 398 -8.65 -27.82 47.56
N VAL A 399 -8.75 -26.89 48.51
CA VAL A 399 -9.41 -27.11 49.80
C VAL A 399 -10.63 -26.22 49.89
N VAL A 400 -11.72 -26.77 50.39
CA VAL A 400 -13.02 -26.10 50.51
C VAL A 400 -13.41 -26.13 51.97
N LYS A 401 -13.64 -24.96 52.56
CA LYS A 401 -14.12 -24.85 53.94
C LYS A 401 -15.54 -25.40 54.08
N ALA A 402 -15.97 -25.68 55.30
CA ALA A 402 -17.34 -26.10 55.60
C ALA A 402 -18.41 -25.06 55.17
N ASN A 403 -18.03 -23.79 55.03
CA ASN A 403 -18.91 -22.71 54.53
C ASN A 403 -18.90 -22.56 52.99
N GLY A 404 -18.19 -23.44 52.26
CA GLY A 404 -18.08 -23.41 50.79
C GLY A 404 -16.89 -22.62 50.24
N GLU A 405 -16.18 -21.82 51.04
CA GLU A 405 -15.03 -21.03 50.54
C GLU A 405 -13.88 -21.95 50.08
N ALA A 406 -13.52 -21.88 48.79
CA ALA A 406 -12.42 -22.65 48.22
C ALA A 406 -11.10 -21.85 48.19
N ARG A 407 -9.98 -22.53 48.47
CA ARG A 407 -8.61 -22.03 48.26
C ARG A 407 -7.74 -23.07 47.59
N TYR A 408 -6.69 -22.60 46.90
CA TYR A 408 -5.75 -23.45 46.19
C TYR A 408 -4.35 -23.31 46.79
N PHE A 409 -3.66 -24.43 46.95
CA PHE A 409 -2.31 -24.47 47.50
C PHE A 409 -1.41 -25.38 46.66
N GLU A 410 -0.12 -25.05 46.62
CA GLU A 410 0.90 -25.87 45.99
C GLU A 410 1.54 -26.81 47.01
N ILE A 411 1.77 -28.06 46.63
CA ILE A 411 2.47 -29.05 47.45
C ILE A 411 3.95 -28.71 47.52
N GLY A 412 4.46 -28.54 48.75
CA GLY A 412 5.85 -28.13 49.00
C GLY A 412 6.82 -29.29 49.12
N THR A 413 6.34 -30.42 49.64
CA THR A 413 7.11 -31.66 49.80
C THR A 413 6.24 -32.84 49.41
N ALA A 414 6.83 -33.82 48.72
CA ALA A 414 6.15 -35.06 48.39
C ALA A 414 5.62 -35.71 49.66
N SER A 415 4.33 -36.01 49.70
CA SER A 415 3.66 -36.45 50.93
C SER A 415 3.15 -37.88 50.79
N THR A 416 3.22 -38.61 51.90
CA THR A 416 2.73 -39.99 52.05
C THR A 416 1.40 -40.02 52.81
N ALA A 417 0.64 -41.09 52.55
CA ALA A 417 -0.77 -41.31 52.87
C ALA A 417 -1.39 -40.49 54.02
N GLY A 418 -2.41 -39.70 53.68
CA GLY A 418 -3.31 -39.03 54.63
C GLY A 418 -2.90 -37.61 55.03
N VAL A 419 -1.72 -37.14 54.61
CA VAL A 419 -1.24 -35.77 54.86
C VAL A 419 -0.80 -35.10 53.56
N ALA A 420 -1.17 -33.84 53.36
CA ALA A 420 -0.67 -32.97 52.29
C ALA A 420 0.12 -31.82 52.91
N THR A 421 1.39 -31.68 52.52
CA THR A 421 2.26 -30.60 53.01
C THR A 421 2.40 -29.54 51.93
N ILE A 422 1.88 -28.34 52.21
CA ILE A 422 1.84 -27.22 51.27
C ILE A 422 3.08 -26.33 51.40
N ARG A 423 3.39 -25.63 50.32
CA ARG A 423 4.37 -24.56 50.26
C ARG A 423 3.70 -23.22 50.59
N THR A 424 4.31 -22.42 51.45
CA THR A 424 3.82 -21.07 51.81
C THR A 424 4.66 -19.93 51.24
N THR A 425 5.85 -20.23 50.70
CA THR A 425 6.76 -19.26 50.04
C THR A 425 7.50 -19.92 48.88
N GLY A 426 7.87 -19.16 47.83
CA GLY A 426 8.62 -19.70 46.69
C GLY A 426 7.81 -20.62 45.77
N LEU A 427 6.55 -20.26 45.50
CA LEU A 427 5.64 -21.04 44.66
C LEU A 427 6.16 -21.19 43.23
N THR A 428 6.07 -22.41 42.69
CA THR A 428 6.41 -22.69 41.28
C THR A 428 5.28 -22.20 40.37
N ASN A 429 4.04 -22.26 40.86
CA ASN A 429 2.87 -21.68 40.22
C ASN A 429 2.65 -20.26 40.75
N SER A 430 3.28 -19.26 40.11
CA SER A 430 3.27 -17.85 40.55
C SER A 430 1.89 -17.19 40.62
N TRP A 431 0.87 -17.80 40.01
CA TRP A 431 -0.51 -17.33 40.05
C TRP A 431 -1.27 -17.74 41.32
N LEU A 432 -0.75 -18.69 42.10
CA LEU A 432 -1.29 -19.04 43.41
C LEU A 432 -0.89 -17.94 44.40
N SER A 433 -1.87 -17.22 44.94
CA SER A 433 -1.63 -16.12 45.88
C SER A 433 -2.65 -16.18 47.02
N TYR A 434 -2.47 -17.18 47.88
CA TYR A 434 -3.33 -17.38 49.04
C TYR A 434 -2.50 -17.38 50.32
N THR A 435 -3.01 -16.67 51.32
CA THR A 435 -2.46 -16.60 52.67
C THR A 435 -2.34 -18.00 53.27
N ALA A 436 -1.27 -18.26 54.01
CA ALA A 436 -1.10 -19.51 54.73
C ALA A 436 -2.33 -19.78 55.62
N PRO A 437 -2.83 -21.03 55.67
CA PRO A 437 -3.98 -21.38 56.49
C PRO A 437 -3.69 -21.20 57.98
N THR A 438 -4.74 -20.95 58.78
CA THR A 438 -4.63 -21.02 60.25
C THR A 438 -5.04 -22.40 60.78
N ALA A 439 -4.57 -22.75 61.97
CA ALA A 439 -4.91 -24.03 62.61
C ALA A 439 -6.43 -24.23 62.68
N SER A 440 -6.88 -25.42 62.29
CA SER A 440 -8.29 -25.83 62.22
C SER A 440 -9.21 -25.03 61.26
N GLU A 441 -8.68 -24.12 60.43
CA GLU A 441 -9.49 -23.28 59.52
C GLU A 441 -10.34 -24.10 58.52
N PHE A 442 -9.86 -25.27 58.09
CA PHE A 442 -10.48 -26.10 57.05
C PHE A 442 -11.03 -27.42 57.59
N VAL A 443 -11.05 -27.63 58.90
CA VAL A 443 -11.60 -28.85 59.51
C VAL A 443 -13.09 -29.00 59.16
N ASN A 444 -13.52 -30.22 58.88
CA ASN A 444 -14.83 -30.57 58.30
C ASN A 444 -15.05 -30.06 56.87
N GLY A 445 -14.02 -29.47 56.25
CA GLY A 445 -13.98 -29.13 54.84
C GLY A 445 -13.63 -30.32 53.94
N LYS A 446 -13.45 -30.03 52.66
CA LYS A 446 -13.09 -31.02 51.62
C LYS A 446 -11.76 -30.68 50.98
N LEU A 447 -10.97 -31.72 50.68
CA LEU A 447 -9.73 -31.63 49.91
C LEU A 447 -9.87 -32.38 48.59
N TYR A 448 -9.37 -31.76 47.51
CA TYR A 448 -9.29 -32.32 46.17
C TYR A 448 -7.88 -32.15 45.62
N ALA A 449 -7.34 -33.19 45.00
CA ALA A 449 -6.18 -33.07 44.14
C ALA A 449 -6.59 -32.39 42.83
N CYS A 450 -5.72 -31.52 42.32
CA CYS A 450 -5.94 -30.82 41.05
C CYS A 450 -4.98 -31.29 39.97
N THR A 451 -5.37 -31.00 38.74
CA THR A 451 -4.56 -31.24 37.54
C THR A 451 -3.23 -30.47 37.58
N PRO A 452 -2.16 -31.00 36.96
CA PRO A 452 -0.88 -30.30 36.85
C PRO A 452 -1.03 -28.90 36.25
N ALA A 453 -0.36 -27.90 36.83
CA ALA A 453 -0.47 -26.47 36.46
C ALA A 453 -1.90 -25.87 36.47
N GLY A 454 -2.88 -26.63 36.98
CA GLY A 454 -4.29 -26.26 37.05
C GLY A 454 -5.00 -26.19 35.69
N GLN A 455 -4.42 -26.79 34.65
CA GLN A 455 -4.94 -26.78 33.28
C GLN A 455 -5.26 -28.19 32.79
N ARG A 456 -6.11 -28.27 31.76
CA ARG A 456 -6.32 -29.49 30.99
C ARG A 456 -5.99 -29.21 29.53
N THR A 457 -5.42 -30.19 28.85
CA THR A 457 -5.18 -30.13 27.41
C THR A 457 -5.94 -31.27 26.74
N THR A 458 -6.71 -30.96 25.71
CA THR A 458 -7.39 -31.96 24.88
C THR A 458 -6.93 -31.85 23.43
N ALA A 459 -7.05 -32.94 22.68
CA ALA A 459 -6.67 -33.00 21.27
C ALA A 459 -7.90 -33.27 20.40
N ALA A 460 -7.85 -32.85 19.13
CA ALA A 460 -8.84 -33.21 18.11
C ALA A 460 -10.31 -32.90 18.48
N GLY A 461 -10.54 -31.83 19.25
CA GLY A 461 -11.88 -31.41 19.66
C GLY A 461 -12.47 -32.19 20.83
N ALA A 462 -11.67 -32.99 21.54
CA ALA A 462 -12.15 -33.73 22.69
C ALA A 462 -12.62 -32.81 23.82
N ALA A 463 -13.72 -33.20 24.46
CA ALA A 463 -14.35 -32.46 25.54
C ALA A 463 -13.56 -32.55 26.85
N ILE A 464 -13.79 -31.59 27.74
CA ILE A 464 -13.51 -31.76 29.17
C ILE A 464 -14.81 -31.84 29.95
N THR A 465 -14.89 -32.75 30.92
CA THR A 465 -16.02 -32.81 31.85
C THR A 465 -15.74 -31.90 33.04
N VAL A 466 -16.67 -31.00 33.35
CA VAL A 466 -16.63 -30.21 34.58
C VAL A 466 -17.83 -30.49 35.48
N THR A 467 -17.63 -30.43 36.79
CA THR A 467 -18.67 -30.76 37.77
C THR A 467 -19.02 -29.61 38.69
N GLY A 468 -20.16 -29.72 39.36
CA GLY A 468 -20.57 -28.78 40.41
C GLY A 468 -19.57 -28.65 41.55
N ASP A 469 -18.75 -29.67 41.82
CA ASP A 469 -17.68 -29.62 42.83
C ASP A 469 -16.47 -28.79 42.37
N GLU A 470 -16.28 -28.59 41.06
CA GLU A 470 -15.25 -27.69 40.52
C GLU A 470 -15.72 -26.23 40.54
N ILE A 471 -16.96 -25.98 40.14
CA ILE A 471 -17.57 -24.66 39.98
C ILE A 471 -18.50 -24.36 41.16
N ASP A 472 -18.00 -23.61 42.14
CA ASP A 472 -18.82 -23.12 43.26
C ASP A 472 -19.35 -21.71 42.97
N VAL A 473 -20.68 -21.55 42.95
CA VAL A 473 -21.45 -20.34 42.61
C VAL A 473 -21.25 -19.82 41.18
N LYS A 474 -20.01 -19.49 40.81
CA LYS A 474 -19.63 -18.96 39.50
C LYS A 474 -18.21 -19.38 39.15
N GLY A 475 -18.02 -19.74 37.89
CA GLY A 475 -16.72 -20.06 37.33
C GLY A 475 -16.65 -19.60 35.88
N THR A 476 -15.46 -19.22 35.42
CA THR A 476 -15.21 -18.93 34.01
C THR A 476 -14.16 -19.90 33.49
N ILE A 477 -14.48 -20.61 32.42
CA ILE A 477 -13.54 -21.51 31.76
C ILE A 477 -13.19 -20.89 30.41
N ARG A 478 -11.90 -20.80 30.12
CA ARG A 478 -11.38 -20.35 28.83
C ARG A 478 -10.78 -21.54 28.10
N CYS A 479 -10.98 -21.58 26.79
CA CYS A 479 -10.37 -22.53 25.88
C CYS A 479 -9.51 -21.78 24.89
N GLN A 480 -8.23 -22.14 24.80
CA GLN A 480 -7.31 -21.67 23.77
C GLN A 480 -7.13 -22.80 22.77
N ALA A 481 -7.34 -22.51 21.49
CA ALA A 481 -7.15 -23.47 20.41
C ALA A 481 -5.84 -23.16 19.68
N ASP A 482 -4.93 -24.13 19.66
CA ASP A 482 -3.67 -24.04 18.96
C ASP A 482 -3.73 -24.93 17.72
N ARG A 483 -3.49 -24.31 16.55
CA ARG A 483 -3.43 -24.99 15.26
C ARG A 483 -2.03 -25.62 15.09
N PRO A 484 -1.93 -26.83 14.51
CA PRO A 484 -0.65 -27.49 14.23
C PRO A 484 0.20 -26.80 13.15
#